data_AF-A0A9Q1IYS1-F1
#
_entry.id   AF-A0A9Q1IYS1-F1
#
_cell.length_a   1.000
_cell.length_b   1.000
_cell.length_c   1.000
_cell.angle_alpha   90.00
_cell.angle_beta   90.00
_cell.angle_gamma   90.00
#
_symmetry.space_group_name_H-M   'P 1'
#
loop_
_entity.id
_entity.type
_entity.pdbx_description
1 polymer ?
#
loop_
_entity_poly.entity_id
_entity_poly.type
_entity_poly.pdbx_seq_one_letter_code
_entity_poly.pdbx_strand_id
1 'polypeptide(L)'
;MAKRRITQDTFDAVVKENIDELEMDAAEALNDAVEQFQSQGVDLSNIVQAVPTAAKDETKDEQTHEVLQALEALQNSQSSPPSGEHLERFTEQCKKGFAQRYLAAQKDAYPTILSCCKKAEEDGGALLAALSALSALTDGQPDLLDVQGRDFLIGLLGAHREHPALVCVCARVIRHCCLKHEQNRQDLVKAGVLGLLTGAIARLGRNAEVVKEASAALRVMTFDDDVRVPFGQAHDHAKMIVLEHSGLKVIVEAAKAHPNNMNVLSELCRTLSHLAVRNEFCQDIVELGGLKFMMTLLADSLDHQELVKQVLSALRAIAGNDDVKDAIVKAGGTELIVMAMNRHMSNPQVCEQGCAAMCVLALRKPDNCNVIMDTGGALATLQAMKTHPGEVSVQKQSCMLLRNLVARTQTFTQPILEMGAEALIGQALTTHPDCGDMGRAALRDLGCQVELRELWTGKKGSLTY
;
A
#
# COMPACT_ATOMS: atom_id res chain seq x y z
N MET A 1 -24.65 2.10 -6.50
CA MET A 1 -25.17 2.25 -7.87
C MET A 1 -23.99 2.52 -8.79
N ALA A 2 -23.91 1.89 -9.96
CA ALA A 2 -22.85 2.19 -10.92
C ALA A 2 -23.02 3.63 -11.40
N LYS A 3 -21.96 4.46 -11.27
CA LYS A 3 -21.98 5.83 -11.78
C LYS A 3 -22.02 5.80 -13.31
N ARG A 4 -22.74 6.76 -13.92
CA ARG A 4 -22.78 6.90 -15.38
C ARG A 4 -21.39 7.31 -15.90
N ARG A 5 -21.01 6.86 -17.09
CA ARG A 5 -19.70 7.17 -17.72
C ARG A 5 -19.91 7.63 -19.15
N ILE A 6 -19.02 8.50 -19.62
CA ILE A 6 -18.98 9.02 -21.01
C ILE A 6 -17.59 8.81 -21.60
N THR A 7 -17.45 8.99 -22.92
CA THR A 7 -16.14 9.00 -23.59
C THR A 7 -15.52 10.40 -23.60
N GLN A 8 -14.20 10.48 -23.79
CA GLN A 8 -13.53 11.78 -23.98
C GLN A 8 -14.13 12.53 -25.17
N ASP A 9 -14.35 11.84 -26.31
CA ASP A 9 -14.94 12.44 -27.50
C ASP A 9 -16.34 13.03 -27.24
N THR A 10 -17.14 12.39 -26.37
CA THR A 10 -18.45 12.92 -25.97
C THR A 10 -18.32 14.19 -25.14
N PHE A 11 -17.36 14.21 -24.20
CA PHE A 11 -17.10 15.38 -23.36
C PHE A 11 -16.57 16.55 -24.20
N ASP A 12 -15.58 16.29 -25.06
CA ASP A 12 -14.98 17.30 -25.93
C ASP A 12 -15.99 17.87 -26.94
N ALA A 13 -16.94 17.04 -27.43
CA ALA A 13 -18.01 17.50 -28.31
C ALA A 13 -18.93 18.51 -27.62
N VAL A 14 -19.30 18.27 -26.36
CA VAL A 14 -20.15 19.21 -25.58
C VAL A 14 -19.40 20.50 -25.28
N VAL A 15 -18.12 20.42 -24.88
CA VAL A 15 -17.30 21.63 -24.68
C VAL A 15 -17.20 22.44 -25.97
N LYS A 16 -17.03 21.77 -27.12
CA LYS A 16 -16.98 22.42 -28.42
C LYS A 16 -18.33 23.05 -28.81
N GLU A 17 -19.45 22.34 -28.59
CA GLU A 17 -20.81 22.87 -28.80
C GLU A 17 -21.05 24.13 -27.95
N ASN A 18 -20.64 24.12 -26.68
CA ASN A 18 -20.74 25.29 -25.80
C ASN A 18 -19.91 26.48 -26.33
N ILE A 19 -18.73 26.25 -26.90
CA ILE A 19 -17.91 27.31 -27.51
C ILE A 19 -18.55 27.82 -28.80
N ASP A 20 -18.91 26.91 -29.71
CA ASP A 20 -19.32 27.24 -31.08
C ASP A 20 -20.77 27.74 -31.17
N GLU A 21 -21.68 27.14 -30.40
CA GLU A 21 -23.14 27.43 -30.47
C GLU A 21 -23.59 28.42 -29.39
N LEU A 22 -22.97 28.42 -28.22
CA LEU A 22 -23.32 29.32 -27.12
C LEU A 22 -22.37 30.52 -26.99
N GLU A 23 -21.36 30.62 -27.87
CA GLU A 23 -20.34 31.68 -27.90
C GLU A 23 -19.62 31.88 -26.55
N MET A 24 -19.52 30.82 -25.75
CA MET A 24 -18.87 30.84 -24.43
C MET A 24 -17.35 30.92 -24.59
N ASP A 25 -16.68 31.54 -23.61
CA ASP A 25 -15.22 31.43 -23.57
C ASP A 25 -14.79 29.99 -23.21
N ALA A 26 -13.58 29.61 -23.60
CA ALA A 26 -13.10 28.24 -23.46
C ALA A 26 -13.10 27.72 -22.01
N ALA A 27 -12.84 28.59 -21.03
CA ALA A 27 -12.85 28.19 -19.63
C ALA A 27 -14.28 28.07 -19.09
N GLU A 28 -15.16 28.98 -19.51
CA GLU A 28 -16.59 28.95 -19.20
C GLU A 28 -17.25 27.68 -19.77
N ALA A 29 -17.03 27.39 -21.05
CA ALA A 29 -17.58 26.21 -21.74
C ALA A 29 -17.14 24.90 -21.07
N LEU A 30 -15.87 24.81 -20.66
CA LEU A 30 -15.34 23.67 -19.93
C LEU A 30 -16.01 23.49 -18.56
N ASN A 31 -16.13 24.58 -17.79
CA ASN A 31 -16.77 24.54 -16.47
C ASN A 31 -18.25 24.15 -16.58
N ASP A 32 -18.97 24.71 -17.54
CA ASP A 32 -20.37 24.38 -17.79
C ASP A 32 -20.55 22.89 -18.14
N ALA A 33 -19.74 22.35 -19.06
CA ALA A 33 -19.79 20.93 -19.40
C ALA A 33 -19.49 20.04 -18.17
N VAL A 34 -18.52 20.41 -17.33
CA VAL A 34 -18.21 19.69 -16.08
C VAL A 34 -19.41 19.69 -15.15
N GLU A 35 -20.04 20.84 -14.89
CA GLU A 35 -21.21 20.97 -14.03
C GLU A 35 -22.42 20.19 -14.59
N GLN A 36 -22.64 20.28 -15.90
CA GLN A 36 -23.72 19.58 -16.60
C GLN A 36 -23.60 18.07 -16.46
N PHE A 37 -22.40 17.49 -16.65
CA PHE A 37 -22.21 16.05 -16.50
C PHE A 37 -22.24 15.60 -15.05
N GLN A 38 -21.66 16.38 -14.12
CA GLN A 38 -21.69 16.06 -12.70
C GLN A 38 -23.12 16.09 -12.12
N SER A 39 -23.95 17.07 -12.53
CA SER A 39 -25.36 17.15 -12.11
C SER A 39 -26.18 15.94 -12.59
N GLN A 40 -25.78 15.31 -13.70
CA GLN A 40 -26.36 14.06 -14.21
C GLN A 40 -25.80 12.79 -13.54
N GLY A 41 -24.88 12.94 -12.58
CA GLY A 41 -24.23 11.83 -11.88
C GLY A 41 -23.20 11.07 -12.72
N VAL A 42 -22.62 11.73 -13.74
CA VAL A 42 -21.54 11.16 -14.55
C VAL A 42 -20.21 11.24 -13.78
N ASP A 43 -19.43 10.15 -13.83
CA ASP A 43 -18.09 10.09 -13.27
C ASP A 43 -17.05 10.59 -14.29
N LEU A 44 -16.46 11.75 -14.00
CA LEU A 44 -15.45 12.39 -14.87
C LEU A 44 -14.01 12.03 -14.47
N SER A 45 -13.79 11.03 -13.61
CA SER A 45 -12.45 10.64 -13.14
C SER A 45 -11.48 10.24 -14.26
N ASN A 46 -12.02 9.80 -15.40
CA ASN A 46 -11.27 9.30 -16.56
C ASN A 46 -11.23 10.31 -17.71
N ILE A 47 -11.81 11.51 -17.52
CA ILE A 47 -11.96 12.52 -18.55
C ILE A 47 -10.94 13.63 -18.30
N VAL A 48 -10.20 13.98 -19.35
CA VAL A 48 -9.29 15.12 -19.35
C VAL A 48 -10.14 16.38 -19.39
N GLN A 49 -10.21 17.07 -18.26
CA GLN A 49 -10.92 18.34 -18.10
C GLN A 49 -10.01 19.50 -18.49
N ALA A 50 -9.65 19.54 -19.78
CA ALA A 50 -8.90 20.62 -20.39
C ALA A 50 -9.41 20.83 -21.82
N VAL A 51 -9.33 22.06 -22.31
CA VAL A 51 -9.74 22.35 -23.70
C VAL A 51 -8.65 21.87 -24.66
N PRO A 52 -8.98 21.12 -25.72
CA PRO A 52 -8.03 20.75 -26.76
C PRO A 52 -7.33 21.98 -27.35
N THR A 53 -6.05 21.85 -27.69
CA THR A 53 -5.26 22.96 -28.26
C THR A 53 -4.71 22.58 -29.63
N ALA A 54 -4.45 23.58 -30.47
CA ALA A 54 -3.75 23.37 -31.73
C ALA A 54 -2.30 22.94 -31.48
N ALA A 55 -1.80 21.98 -32.24
CA ALA A 55 -0.38 21.63 -32.22
C ALA A 55 0.45 22.84 -32.71
N LYS A 56 1.54 23.16 -32.00
CA LYS A 56 2.37 24.34 -32.30
C LYS A 56 3.09 24.30 -33.66
N ASP A 57 3.11 23.16 -34.35
CA ASP A 57 3.98 22.92 -35.52
C ASP A 57 3.31 22.28 -36.76
N GLU A 58 1.97 22.13 -36.84
CA GLU A 58 1.32 21.57 -38.05
C GLU A 58 0.17 22.43 -38.60
N THR A 59 0.08 22.48 -39.94
CA THR A 59 -0.97 23.13 -40.74
C THR A 59 -2.34 22.42 -40.69
N LYS A 60 -2.63 21.66 -39.63
CA LYS A 60 -3.90 20.94 -39.46
C LYS A 60 -4.76 21.63 -38.41
N ASP A 61 -5.99 21.97 -38.78
CA ASP A 61 -7.05 22.53 -37.91
C ASP A 61 -7.55 21.55 -36.81
N GLU A 62 -6.91 20.41 -36.60
CA GLU A 62 -7.32 19.43 -35.59
C GLU A 62 -6.73 19.78 -34.22
N GLN A 63 -7.56 20.35 -33.35
CA GLN A 63 -7.22 20.58 -31.94
C GLN A 63 -7.26 19.26 -31.17
N THR A 64 -6.19 18.94 -30.44
CA THR A 64 -6.10 17.71 -29.63
C THR A 64 -5.51 17.98 -28.25
N HIS A 65 -5.69 17.05 -27.32
CA HIS A 65 -5.13 17.15 -25.97
C HIS A 65 -3.61 17.04 -25.99
N GLU A 66 -2.90 17.79 -25.13
CA GLU A 66 -1.43 17.81 -25.09
C GLU A 66 -0.78 16.43 -24.91
N VAL A 67 -1.46 15.50 -24.23
CA VAL A 67 -1.00 14.11 -24.06
C VAL A 67 -1.03 13.34 -25.38
N LEU A 68 -2.02 13.59 -26.23
CA LEU A 68 -2.14 12.98 -27.55
C LEU A 68 -1.14 13.62 -28.52
N GLN A 69 -0.94 14.93 -28.47
CA GLN A 69 0.13 15.59 -29.24
C GLN A 69 1.52 15.03 -28.89
N ALA A 70 1.78 14.79 -27.61
CA ALA A 70 3.04 14.18 -27.16
C ALA A 70 3.19 12.74 -27.64
N LEU A 71 2.08 11.99 -27.70
CA LEU A 71 2.05 10.62 -28.23
C LEU A 71 2.25 10.58 -29.75
N GLU A 72 1.57 11.45 -30.49
CA GLU A 72 1.69 11.59 -31.95
C GLU A 72 3.14 11.94 -32.34
N ALA A 73 3.81 12.82 -31.60
CA ALA A 73 5.23 13.13 -31.80
C ALA A 73 6.12 11.89 -31.66
N LEU A 74 5.81 10.99 -30.71
CA LEU A 74 6.52 9.72 -30.55
C LEU A 74 6.20 8.71 -31.66
N GLN A 75 4.95 8.66 -32.12
CA GLN A 75 4.53 7.78 -33.22
C GLN A 75 5.12 8.19 -34.56
N ASN A 76 5.21 9.49 -34.82
CA ASN A 76 5.76 10.06 -36.04
C ASN A 76 7.30 10.04 -36.05
N SER A 77 7.93 9.91 -34.89
CA SER A 77 9.39 9.84 -34.81
C SER A 77 9.93 8.53 -35.43
N GLN A 78 10.74 8.69 -36.48
CA GLN A 78 11.51 7.59 -37.06
C GLN A 78 12.87 7.39 -36.38
N SER A 79 13.19 8.18 -35.33
CA SER A 79 14.49 8.13 -34.69
C SER A 79 14.73 6.81 -33.94
N SER A 80 15.96 6.32 -34.01
CA SER A 80 16.47 5.19 -33.22
C SER A 80 17.83 5.58 -32.67
N PRO A 81 17.97 5.90 -31.37
CA PRO A 81 16.96 5.81 -30.31
C PRO A 81 15.81 6.84 -30.42
N PRO A 82 14.68 6.62 -29.72
CA PRO A 82 13.58 7.59 -29.63
C PRO A 82 14.05 8.92 -29.02
N SER A 83 13.42 10.03 -29.44
CA SER A 83 13.74 11.37 -28.92
C SER A 83 13.46 11.46 -27.42
N GLY A 84 14.51 11.75 -26.64
CA GLY A 84 14.42 11.95 -25.19
C GLY A 84 13.45 13.07 -24.82
N GLU A 85 13.46 14.18 -25.56
CA GLU A 85 12.55 15.32 -25.34
C GLU A 85 11.07 14.93 -25.52
N HIS A 86 10.76 14.13 -26.54
CA HIS A 86 9.39 13.66 -26.75
C HIS A 86 8.94 12.68 -25.65
N LEU A 87 9.84 11.80 -25.20
CA LEU A 87 9.58 10.88 -24.08
C LEU A 87 9.37 11.63 -22.76
N GLU A 88 10.18 12.65 -22.48
CA GLU A 88 10.03 13.51 -21.32
C GLU A 88 8.71 14.28 -21.35
N ARG A 89 8.37 14.90 -22.49
CA ARG A 89 7.07 15.58 -22.66
C ARG A 89 5.91 14.64 -22.40
N PHE A 90 5.92 13.44 -22.99
CA PHE A 90 4.87 12.44 -22.77
C PHE A 90 4.79 12.02 -21.29
N THR A 91 5.95 11.79 -20.67
CA THR A 91 6.04 11.45 -19.23
C THR A 91 5.39 12.51 -18.35
N GLU A 92 5.67 13.79 -18.59
CA GLU A 92 5.06 14.89 -17.82
C GLU A 92 3.54 14.99 -18.02
N GLN A 93 3.04 14.71 -19.23
CA GLN A 93 1.60 14.65 -19.46
C GLN A 93 0.94 13.50 -18.70
N CYS A 94 1.55 12.31 -18.66
CA CYS A 94 1.05 11.19 -17.86
C CYS A 94 1.04 11.46 -16.35
N LYS A 95 1.97 12.29 -15.85
CA LYS A 95 2.04 12.68 -14.44
C LYS A 95 0.93 13.65 -14.00
N LYS A 96 0.27 14.34 -14.94
CA LYS A 96 -0.82 15.28 -14.62
C LYS A 96 -2.03 14.60 -13.95
N GLY A 97 -2.32 13.33 -14.29
CA GLY A 97 -3.45 12.63 -13.71
C GLY A 97 -3.81 11.33 -14.40
N PHE A 98 -4.74 10.58 -13.78
CA PHE A 98 -5.23 9.31 -14.33
C PHE A 98 -5.93 9.50 -15.67
N ALA A 99 -6.70 10.58 -15.83
CA ALA A 99 -7.41 10.88 -17.08
C ALA A 99 -6.49 10.97 -18.30
N GLN A 100 -5.33 11.63 -18.17
CA GLN A 100 -4.34 11.74 -19.26
C GLN A 100 -3.78 10.37 -19.63
N ARG A 101 -3.45 9.55 -18.64
CA ARG A 101 -2.95 8.19 -18.85
C ARG A 101 -3.99 7.30 -19.51
N TYR A 102 -5.24 7.43 -19.08
CA TYR A 102 -6.38 6.69 -19.63
C TYR A 102 -6.63 7.08 -21.08
N LEU A 103 -6.68 8.38 -21.39
CA LEU A 103 -6.85 8.88 -22.76
C LEU A 103 -5.71 8.41 -23.68
N ALA A 104 -4.45 8.51 -23.23
CA ALA A 104 -3.30 8.03 -23.99
C ALA A 104 -3.39 6.52 -24.25
N ALA A 105 -3.78 5.73 -23.25
CA ALA A 105 -3.95 4.29 -23.39
C ALA A 105 -5.02 3.91 -24.44
N GLN A 106 -6.10 4.68 -24.57
CA GLN A 106 -7.13 4.48 -25.60
C GLN A 106 -6.63 4.76 -27.03
N LYS A 107 -5.47 5.41 -27.19
CA LYS A 107 -4.88 5.80 -28.49
C LYS A 107 -3.52 5.12 -28.73
N ASP A 108 -3.37 3.86 -28.31
CA ASP A 108 -2.18 3.03 -28.54
C ASP A 108 -0.88 3.55 -27.90
N ALA A 109 -0.96 4.24 -26.77
CA ALA A 109 0.24 4.68 -26.03
C ALA A 109 1.11 3.50 -25.57
N TYR A 110 0.51 2.45 -25.01
CA TYR A 110 1.28 1.32 -24.48
C TYR A 110 2.17 0.63 -25.53
N PRO A 111 1.66 0.15 -26.69
CA PRO A 111 2.51 -0.46 -27.71
C PRO A 111 3.52 0.54 -28.29
N THR A 112 3.18 1.83 -28.39
CA THR A 112 4.10 2.88 -28.85
C THR A 112 5.29 3.03 -27.89
N ILE A 113 5.04 3.17 -26.58
CA ILE A 113 6.09 3.33 -25.57
C ILE A 113 6.90 2.04 -25.41
N LEU A 114 6.27 0.86 -25.45
CA LEU A 114 7.00 -0.41 -25.43
C LEU A 114 7.95 -0.55 -26.63
N SER A 115 7.53 -0.11 -27.82
CA SER A 115 8.38 -0.05 -29.01
C SER A 115 9.56 0.92 -28.82
N CYS A 116 9.32 2.09 -28.20
CA CYS A 116 10.38 3.03 -27.84
C CYS A 116 11.41 2.39 -26.90
N CYS A 117 10.97 1.67 -25.86
CA CYS A 117 11.87 0.95 -24.97
C CYS A 117 12.74 -0.08 -25.71
N LYS A 118 12.14 -0.88 -26.60
CA LYS A 118 12.86 -1.88 -27.40
C LYS A 118 13.90 -1.23 -28.33
N LYS A 119 13.56 -0.12 -28.99
CA LYS A 119 14.51 0.62 -29.85
C LYS A 119 15.65 1.27 -29.07
N ALA A 120 15.46 1.53 -27.79
CA ALA A 120 16.43 2.18 -26.92
C ALA A 120 17.32 1.20 -26.15
N GLU A 121 17.16 -0.12 -26.33
CA GLU A 121 17.78 -1.14 -25.46
C GLU A 121 19.32 -1.04 -25.36
N GLU A 122 19.98 -0.61 -26.43
CA GLU A 122 21.45 -0.44 -26.47
C GLU A 122 21.95 0.88 -25.86
N ASP A 123 21.07 1.87 -25.66
CA ASP A 123 21.39 3.18 -25.09
C ASP A 123 20.73 3.33 -23.71
N GLY A 124 21.53 3.20 -22.65
CA GLY A 124 21.03 3.25 -21.27
C GLY A 124 20.32 4.56 -20.90
N GLY A 125 20.71 5.69 -21.50
CA GLY A 125 20.06 6.99 -21.26
C GLY A 125 18.69 7.06 -21.93
N ALA A 126 18.62 6.69 -23.21
CA ALA A 126 17.36 6.64 -23.95
C ALA A 126 16.40 5.57 -23.38
N LEU A 127 16.92 4.42 -22.97
CA LEU A 127 16.14 3.35 -22.34
C LEU A 127 15.54 3.81 -21.02
N LEU A 128 16.31 4.53 -20.20
CA LEU A 128 15.83 5.08 -18.95
C LEU A 128 14.68 6.08 -19.18
N ALA A 129 14.80 6.95 -20.18
CA ALA A 129 13.72 7.88 -20.56
C ALA A 129 12.47 7.12 -21.03
N ALA A 130 12.63 6.10 -21.88
CA ALA A 130 11.52 5.30 -22.39
C ALA A 130 10.82 4.49 -21.27
N LEU A 131 11.58 3.87 -20.37
CA LEU A 131 11.03 3.17 -19.21
C LEU A 131 10.36 4.11 -18.20
N SER A 132 10.84 5.36 -18.10
CA SER A 132 10.20 6.38 -17.26
C SER A 132 8.83 6.77 -17.82
N ALA A 133 8.71 6.91 -19.14
CA ALA A 133 7.44 7.08 -19.83
C ALA A 133 6.51 5.86 -19.62
N LEU A 134 7.06 4.64 -19.73
CA LEU A 134 6.29 3.40 -19.48
C LEU A 134 5.79 3.35 -18.04
N SER A 135 6.64 3.69 -17.06
CA SER A 135 6.29 3.72 -15.65
C SER A 135 5.21 4.74 -15.35
N ALA A 136 5.27 5.92 -15.98
CA ALA A 136 4.24 6.94 -15.84
C ALA A 136 2.92 6.44 -16.44
N LEU A 137 2.93 5.83 -17.63
CA LEU A 137 1.72 5.34 -18.30
C LEU A 137 1.01 4.22 -17.52
N THR A 138 1.77 3.27 -16.95
CA THR A 138 1.19 2.10 -16.26
C THR A 138 0.68 2.39 -14.85
N ASP A 139 0.96 3.56 -14.28
CA ASP A 139 0.51 3.91 -12.92
C ASP A 139 -1.03 4.00 -12.82
N GLY A 140 -1.61 3.02 -12.12
CA GLY A 140 -3.06 2.84 -12.00
C GLY A 140 -3.71 2.13 -13.18
N GLN A 141 -2.93 1.64 -14.15
CA GLN A 141 -3.42 0.93 -15.35
C GLN A 141 -2.75 -0.44 -15.52
N PRO A 142 -2.97 -1.39 -14.59
CA PRO A 142 -2.29 -2.68 -14.63
C PRO A 142 -2.69 -3.55 -15.83
N ASP A 143 -3.90 -3.34 -16.38
CA ASP A 143 -4.42 -4.11 -17.53
C ASP A 143 -3.66 -3.82 -18.85
N LEU A 144 -2.78 -2.81 -18.88
CA LEU A 144 -1.93 -2.52 -20.05
C LEU A 144 -0.82 -3.55 -20.26
N LEU A 145 -0.38 -4.24 -19.20
CA LEU A 145 0.74 -5.17 -19.31
C LEU A 145 0.33 -6.40 -20.13
N ASP A 146 0.93 -6.52 -21.31
CA ASP A 146 0.80 -7.71 -22.15
C ASP A 146 1.98 -8.69 -21.97
N VAL A 147 1.88 -9.85 -22.61
CA VAL A 147 2.92 -10.91 -22.58
C VAL A 147 4.27 -10.38 -23.05
N GLN A 148 4.30 -9.56 -24.11
CA GLN A 148 5.54 -9.01 -24.66
C GLN A 148 6.21 -8.03 -23.69
N GLY A 149 5.44 -7.14 -23.06
CA GLY A 149 5.95 -6.21 -22.06
C GLY A 149 6.43 -6.92 -20.82
N ARG A 150 5.72 -7.95 -20.36
CA ARG A 150 6.16 -8.80 -19.24
C ARG A 150 7.53 -9.41 -19.52
N ASP A 151 7.67 -10.10 -20.65
CA ASP A 151 8.92 -10.80 -21.00
C ASP A 151 10.06 -9.80 -21.21
N PHE A 152 9.77 -8.64 -21.79
CA PHE A 152 10.73 -7.54 -21.93
C PHE A 152 11.21 -7.00 -20.57
N LEU A 153 10.31 -6.73 -19.61
CA LEU A 153 10.68 -6.25 -18.26
C LEU A 153 11.51 -7.27 -17.49
N ILE A 154 11.18 -8.57 -17.60
CA ILE A 154 11.96 -9.66 -17.01
C ILE A 154 13.35 -9.74 -17.64
N GLY A 155 13.43 -9.66 -18.97
CA GLY A 155 14.68 -9.59 -19.71
C GLY A 155 15.57 -8.44 -19.26
N LEU A 156 15.01 -7.23 -19.15
CA LEU A 156 15.74 -6.04 -18.71
C LEU A 156 16.27 -6.14 -17.27
N LEU A 157 15.45 -6.60 -16.32
CA LEU A 157 15.93 -6.88 -14.95
C LEU A 157 17.04 -7.93 -14.94
N GLY A 158 16.99 -8.89 -15.86
CA GLY A 158 17.99 -9.91 -16.07
C GLY A 158 19.29 -9.39 -16.69
N ALA A 159 19.23 -8.49 -17.67
CA ALA A 159 20.39 -7.99 -18.41
C ALA A 159 21.09 -6.82 -17.71
N HIS A 160 20.33 -5.89 -17.11
CA HIS A 160 20.85 -4.66 -16.52
C HIS A 160 20.97 -4.72 -15.00
N ARG A 161 21.32 -5.89 -14.46
CA ARG A 161 21.39 -6.19 -13.01
C ARG A 161 22.31 -5.26 -12.20
N GLU A 162 23.29 -4.64 -12.86
CA GLU A 162 24.29 -3.75 -12.26
C GLU A 162 23.95 -2.26 -12.46
N HIS A 163 22.85 -1.91 -13.14
CA HIS A 163 22.49 -0.52 -13.45
C HIS A 163 21.35 -0.03 -12.54
N PRO A 164 21.64 0.74 -11.47
CA PRO A 164 20.64 1.03 -10.44
C PRO A 164 19.38 1.74 -10.95
N ALA A 165 19.54 2.75 -11.81
CA ALA A 165 18.40 3.52 -12.32
C ALA A 165 17.42 2.66 -13.16
N LEU A 166 17.95 1.78 -14.01
CA LEU A 166 17.16 0.85 -14.83
C LEU A 166 16.45 -0.19 -13.96
N VAL A 167 17.15 -0.74 -12.96
CA VAL A 167 16.54 -1.67 -11.99
C VAL A 167 15.39 -0.99 -11.23
N CYS A 168 15.59 0.25 -10.76
CA CYS A 168 14.57 1.02 -10.05
C CYS A 168 13.31 1.23 -10.91
N VAL A 169 13.47 1.72 -12.14
CA VAL A 169 12.31 2.01 -13.01
C VAL A 169 11.62 0.72 -13.44
N CYS A 170 12.35 -0.37 -13.73
CA CYS A 170 11.75 -1.68 -14.03
C CYS A 170 10.96 -2.22 -12.84
N ALA A 171 11.52 -2.18 -11.62
CA ALA A 171 10.81 -2.58 -10.41
C ALA A 171 9.55 -1.74 -10.17
N ARG A 172 9.59 -0.44 -10.48
CA ARG A 172 8.44 0.46 -10.40
C ARG A 172 7.35 0.12 -11.42
N VAL A 173 7.69 -0.14 -12.68
CA VAL A 173 6.74 -0.59 -13.70
C VAL A 173 6.08 -1.90 -13.26
N ILE A 174 6.87 -2.88 -12.82
CA ILE A 174 6.37 -4.16 -12.29
C ILE A 174 5.39 -3.93 -11.14
N ARG A 175 5.74 -3.05 -10.19
CA ARG A 175 4.87 -2.70 -9.08
C ARG A 175 3.54 -2.12 -9.56
N HIS A 176 3.56 -1.18 -10.51
CA HIS A 176 2.35 -0.57 -11.08
C HIS A 176 1.45 -1.62 -11.75
N CYS A 177 2.04 -2.54 -12.51
CA CYS A 177 1.30 -3.58 -13.21
C CYS A 177 0.74 -4.68 -12.28
N CYS A 178 1.23 -4.79 -11.05
CA CYS A 178 0.78 -5.80 -10.10
C CYS A 178 -0.22 -5.29 -9.05
N LEU A 179 -0.37 -3.98 -8.87
CA LEU A 179 -1.33 -3.43 -7.89
C LEU A 179 -2.76 -3.74 -8.34
N LYS A 180 -3.57 -4.32 -7.44
CA LYS A 180 -4.95 -4.75 -7.72
C LYS A 180 -5.10 -5.65 -8.95
N HIS A 181 -4.05 -6.41 -9.28
CA HIS A 181 -4.06 -7.26 -10.47
C HIS A 181 -3.37 -8.61 -10.22
N GLU A 182 -4.16 -9.62 -9.84
CA GLU A 182 -3.65 -10.92 -9.43
C GLU A 182 -2.99 -11.72 -10.57
N GLN A 183 -3.56 -11.70 -11.77
CA GLN A 183 -3.01 -12.49 -12.88
C GLN A 183 -1.59 -12.03 -13.26
N ASN A 184 -1.36 -10.71 -13.35
CA ASN A 184 -0.03 -10.13 -13.56
C ASN A 184 0.97 -10.57 -12.49
N ARG A 185 0.58 -10.59 -11.21
CA ARG A 185 1.46 -11.11 -10.14
C ARG A 185 1.85 -12.55 -10.42
N GLN A 186 0.87 -13.43 -10.69
CA GLN A 186 1.15 -14.84 -10.96
C GLN A 186 2.04 -15.04 -12.19
N ASP A 187 1.81 -14.30 -13.28
CA ASP A 187 2.58 -14.44 -14.50
C ASP A 187 4.02 -13.94 -14.35
N LEU A 188 4.22 -12.83 -13.64
CA LEU A 188 5.56 -12.32 -13.32
C LEU A 188 6.30 -13.24 -12.33
N VAL A 189 5.61 -13.82 -11.35
CA VAL A 189 6.19 -14.81 -10.44
C VAL A 189 6.63 -16.06 -11.20
N LYS A 190 5.78 -16.60 -12.10
CA LYS A 190 6.13 -17.71 -12.99
C LYS A 190 7.33 -17.37 -13.89
N ALA A 191 7.47 -16.11 -14.30
CA ALA A 191 8.61 -15.63 -15.07
C ALA A 191 9.88 -15.36 -14.24
N GLY A 192 9.87 -15.61 -12.92
CA GLY A 192 11.04 -15.53 -12.05
C GLY A 192 11.32 -14.16 -11.45
N VAL A 193 10.34 -13.25 -11.42
CA VAL A 193 10.52 -11.88 -10.92
C VAL A 193 11.02 -11.82 -9.46
N LEU A 194 10.60 -12.77 -8.62
CA LEU A 194 10.95 -12.78 -7.19
C LEU A 194 12.46 -12.90 -6.98
N GLY A 195 13.11 -13.84 -7.67
CA GLY A 195 14.56 -14.03 -7.63
C GLY A 195 15.33 -12.86 -8.22
N LEU A 196 14.78 -12.18 -9.24
CA LEU A 196 15.39 -10.99 -9.82
C LEU A 196 15.36 -9.81 -8.85
N LEU A 197 14.23 -9.56 -8.19
CA LEU A 197 14.07 -8.46 -7.24
C LEU A 197 14.87 -8.69 -5.94
N THR A 198 14.84 -9.89 -5.37
CA THR A 198 15.68 -10.22 -4.20
C THR A 198 17.17 -10.15 -4.57
N GLY A 199 17.54 -10.66 -5.74
CA GLY A 199 18.90 -10.57 -6.26
C GLY A 199 19.35 -9.11 -6.48
N ALA A 200 18.46 -8.23 -6.90
CA ALA A 200 18.75 -6.80 -7.03
C ALA A 200 19.04 -6.15 -5.67
N ILE A 201 18.23 -6.43 -4.63
CA ILE A 201 18.47 -5.93 -3.26
C ILE A 201 19.79 -6.46 -2.72
N ALA A 202 20.09 -7.75 -2.93
CA ALA A 202 21.34 -8.35 -2.43
C ALA A 202 22.59 -7.75 -3.09
N ARG A 203 22.55 -7.52 -4.40
CA ARG A 203 23.68 -7.00 -5.19
C ARG A 203 23.88 -5.49 -5.02
N LEU A 204 22.79 -4.73 -5.11
CA LEU A 204 22.79 -3.27 -5.08
C LEU A 204 22.32 -2.75 -3.71
N GLY A 205 22.52 -3.52 -2.64
CA GLY A 205 21.98 -3.25 -1.31
C GLY A 205 22.44 -1.95 -0.66
N ARG A 206 23.50 -1.30 -1.18
CA ARG A 206 23.94 0.04 -0.75
C ARG A 206 23.23 1.18 -1.49
N ASN A 207 22.49 0.91 -2.56
CA ASN A 207 21.71 1.91 -3.27
C ASN A 207 20.30 2.00 -2.66
N ALA A 208 20.00 3.13 -2.02
CA ALA A 208 18.75 3.33 -1.30
C ALA A 208 17.50 3.18 -2.18
N GLU A 209 17.53 3.74 -3.40
CA GLU A 209 16.37 3.71 -4.30
C GLU A 209 16.12 2.30 -4.84
N VAL A 210 17.18 1.52 -5.12
CA VAL A 210 17.02 0.12 -5.54
C VAL A 210 16.42 -0.71 -4.41
N VAL A 211 16.97 -0.59 -3.20
CA VAL A 211 16.45 -1.32 -2.04
C VAL A 211 14.97 -0.99 -1.83
N LYS A 212 14.61 0.28 -1.87
CA LYS A 212 13.23 0.75 -1.68
C LYS A 212 12.29 0.23 -2.78
N GLU A 213 12.59 0.47 -4.05
CA GLU A 213 11.69 0.09 -5.15
C GLU A 213 11.59 -1.43 -5.32
N ALA A 214 12.69 -2.17 -5.18
CA ALA A 214 12.66 -3.62 -5.27
C ALA A 214 11.92 -4.25 -4.07
N SER A 215 12.07 -3.71 -2.86
CA SER A 215 11.33 -4.19 -1.67
C SER A 215 9.83 -3.88 -1.78
N ALA A 216 9.48 -2.73 -2.36
CA ALA A 216 8.10 -2.36 -2.63
C ALA A 216 7.46 -3.27 -3.69
N ALA A 217 8.20 -3.58 -4.76
CA ALA A 217 7.75 -4.52 -5.78
C ALA A 217 7.56 -5.93 -5.21
N LEU A 218 8.50 -6.43 -4.39
CA LEU A 218 8.36 -7.72 -3.69
C LEU A 218 7.13 -7.75 -2.78
N ARG A 219 6.89 -6.67 -2.02
CA ARG A 219 5.74 -6.58 -1.14
C ARG A 219 4.42 -6.64 -1.92
N VAL A 220 4.32 -5.97 -3.07
CA VAL A 220 3.10 -6.03 -3.89
C VAL A 220 2.82 -7.45 -4.41
N MET A 221 3.83 -8.30 -4.57
CA MET A 221 3.60 -9.70 -4.94
C MET A 221 2.87 -10.49 -3.85
N THR A 222 2.82 -10.00 -2.61
CA THR A 222 2.15 -10.66 -1.48
C THR A 222 0.79 -10.04 -1.14
N PHE A 223 0.24 -9.19 -2.00
CA PHE A 223 -1.06 -8.55 -1.77
C PHE A 223 -2.24 -9.43 -2.22
N ASP A 224 -3.35 -9.30 -1.48
CA ASP A 224 -4.66 -9.88 -1.81
C ASP A 224 -5.67 -8.73 -2.01
N ASP A 225 -5.41 -7.92 -3.05
CA ASP A 225 -6.08 -6.62 -3.28
C ASP A 225 -6.85 -6.56 -4.61
N ASP A 226 -6.96 -7.67 -5.35
CA ASP A 226 -7.71 -7.76 -6.60
C ASP A 226 -9.11 -8.33 -6.35
N VAL A 227 -10.10 -7.43 -6.27
CA VAL A 227 -11.50 -7.79 -6.02
C VAL A 227 -12.16 -8.59 -7.16
N ARG A 228 -11.50 -8.71 -8.32
CA ARG A 228 -12.03 -9.46 -9.49
C ARG A 228 -11.85 -10.96 -9.33
N VAL A 229 -10.94 -11.40 -8.46
CA VAL A 229 -10.68 -12.81 -8.19
C VAL A 229 -11.05 -13.14 -6.74
N PRO A 230 -11.59 -14.35 -6.47
CA PRO A 230 -11.98 -14.73 -5.12
C PRO A 230 -10.79 -15.09 -4.22
N PHE A 231 -9.67 -15.53 -4.81
CA PHE A 231 -8.48 -15.97 -4.09
C PHE A 231 -7.21 -15.61 -4.87
N GLY A 232 -6.22 -15.03 -4.20
CA GLY A 232 -4.86 -14.82 -4.72
C GLY A 232 -3.84 -15.82 -4.19
N GLN A 233 -2.59 -15.67 -4.65
CA GLN A 233 -1.42 -16.47 -4.23
C GLN A 233 -0.52 -15.75 -3.20
N ALA A 234 -1.06 -14.72 -2.53
CA ALA A 234 -0.32 -13.84 -1.61
C ALA A 234 0.57 -14.59 -0.60
N HIS A 235 0.00 -15.58 0.11
CA HIS A 235 0.72 -16.37 1.10
C HIS A 235 1.79 -17.28 0.48
N ASP A 236 1.52 -17.86 -0.70
CA ASP A 236 2.51 -18.70 -1.40
C ASP A 236 3.65 -17.88 -1.99
N HIS A 237 3.37 -16.70 -2.55
CA HIS A 237 4.41 -15.76 -2.96
C HIS A 237 5.30 -15.32 -1.79
N ALA A 238 4.70 -15.02 -0.62
CA ALA A 238 5.48 -14.71 0.59
C ALA A 238 6.41 -15.86 0.98
N LYS A 239 5.94 -17.11 0.92
CA LYS A 239 6.79 -18.30 1.16
C LYS A 239 7.90 -18.43 0.15
N MET A 240 7.63 -18.26 -1.16
CA MET A 240 8.66 -18.34 -2.20
C MET A 240 9.76 -17.29 -1.97
N ILE A 241 9.37 -16.05 -1.65
CA ILE A 241 10.32 -14.97 -1.32
C ILE A 241 11.23 -15.40 -0.15
N VAL A 242 10.66 -15.96 0.92
CA VAL A 242 11.43 -16.35 2.11
C VAL A 242 12.29 -17.60 1.85
N LEU A 243 11.67 -18.69 1.40
CA LEU A 243 12.28 -20.02 1.33
C LEU A 243 13.19 -20.20 0.12
N GLU A 244 12.76 -19.75 -1.06
CA GLU A 244 13.50 -19.98 -2.31
C GLU A 244 14.50 -18.86 -2.60
N HIS A 245 14.26 -17.66 -2.06
CA HIS A 245 15.05 -16.47 -2.37
C HIS A 245 15.69 -15.79 -1.15
N SER A 246 15.65 -16.42 0.03
CA SER A 246 16.26 -15.91 1.26
C SER A 246 15.84 -14.46 1.60
N GLY A 247 14.59 -14.09 1.27
CA GLY A 247 14.13 -12.71 1.29
C GLY A 247 14.29 -12.03 2.65
N LEU A 248 14.04 -12.74 3.76
CA LEU A 248 14.24 -12.20 5.11
C LEU A 248 15.68 -11.77 5.35
N LYS A 249 16.65 -12.64 5.01
CA LYS A 249 18.07 -12.35 5.17
C LYS A 249 18.48 -11.16 4.32
N VAL A 250 18.05 -11.13 3.05
CA VAL A 250 18.36 -10.04 2.11
C VAL A 250 17.83 -8.70 2.63
N ILE A 251 16.59 -8.66 3.13
CA ILE A 251 15.95 -7.45 3.65
C ILE A 251 16.62 -6.97 4.94
N VAL A 252 16.94 -7.88 5.86
CA VAL A 252 17.61 -7.52 7.13
C VAL A 252 19.05 -7.03 6.89
N GLU A 253 19.79 -7.63 5.97
CA GLU A 253 21.12 -7.14 5.60
C GLU A 253 21.06 -5.77 4.90
N ALA A 254 20.06 -5.56 4.03
CA ALA A 254 19.84 -4.23 3.44
C ALA A 254 19.52 -3.17 4.50
N ALA A 255 18.74 -3.51 5.54
CA ALA A 255 18.46 -2.59 6.64
C ALA A 255 19.75 -2.16 7.37
N LYS A 256 20.66 -3.11 7.63
CA LYS A 256 21.97 -2.83 8.25
C LYS A 256 22.85 -1.90 7.40
N ALA A 257 22.68 -1.91 6.08
CA ALA A 257 23.41 -1.02 5.16
C ALA A 257 22.86 0.42 5.11
N HIS A 258 21.66 0.67 5.66
CA HIS A 258 20.95 1.96 5.59
C HIS A 258 20.51 2.50 6.96
N PRO A 259 21.40 2.56 7.98
CA PRO A 259 20.99 2.85 9.36
C PRO A 259 20.32 4.22 9.55
N ASN A 260 20.60 5.19 8.67
CA ASN A 260 20.08 6.56 8.77
C ASN A 260 19.04 6.90 7.69
N ASN A 261 18.66 5.95 6.82
CA ASN A 261 17.71 6.21 5.73
C ASN A 261 16.30 5.76 6.10
N MET A 262 15.55 6.66 6.72
CA MET A 262 14.21 6.38 7.26
C MET A 262 13.23 5.90 6.19
N ASN A 263 13.34 6.39 4.95
CA ASN A 263 12.48 5.98 3.85
C ASN A 263 12.72 4.51 3.46
N VAL A 264 13.99 4.11 3.40
CA VAL A 264 14.39 2.71 3.14
C VAL A 264 13.97 1.83 4.31
N LEU A 265 14.30 2.22 5.54
CA LEU A 265 13.98 1.41 6.72
C LEU A 265 12.46 1.24 6.91
N SER A 266 11.68 2.29 6.67
CA SER A 266 10.22 2.23 6.68
C SER A 266 9.69 1.23 5.67
N GLU A 267 10.26 1.17 4.47
CA GLU A 267 9.85 0.24 3.42
C GLU A 267 10.24 -1.21 3.78
N LEU A 268 11.46 -1.41 4.30
CA LEU A 268 11.92 -2.73 4.72
C LEU A 268 11.08 -3.29 5.88
N CYS A 269 10.68 -2.47 6.86
CA CYS A 269 9.76 -2.89 7.93
C CYS A 269 8.40 -3.33 7.37
N ARG A 270 7.84 -2.60 6.40
CA ARG A 270 6.59 -3.00 5.73
C ARG A 270 6.74 -4.30 4.96
N THR A 271 7.86 -4.51 4.28
CA THR A 271 8.10 -5.75 3.54
C THR A 271 8.28 -6.92 4.51
N LEU A 272 9.04 -6.76 5.60
CA LEU A 272 9.15 -7.79 6.64
C LEU A 272 7.79 -8.15 7.25
N SER A 273 6.93 -7.16 7.52
CA SER A 273 5.60 -7.43 8.09
C SER A 273 4.73 -8.28 7.16
N HIS A 274 4.88 -8.14 5.85
CA HIS A 274 4.17 -8.94 4.84
C HIS A 274 4.80 -10.31 4.58
N LEU A 275 6.06 -10.52 4.99
CA LEU A 275 6.73 -11.82 4.90
C LEU A 275 6.59 -12.63 6.20
N ALA A 276 6.24 -12.00 7.32
CA ALA A 276 6.00 -12.65 8.61
C ALA A 276 4.65 -13.39 8.68
N VAL A 277 4.37 -14.25 7.69
CA VAL A 277 3.08 -14.96 7.54
C VAL A 277 3.05 -16.33 8.22
N ARG A 278 4.19 -16.78 8.77
CA ARG A 278 4.34 -18.07 9.46
C ARG A 278 5.13 -17.91 10.76
N ASN A 279 4.86 -18.80 11.72
CA ASN A 279 5.57 -18.81 13.00
C ASN A 279 7.09 -18.97 12.84
N GLU A 280 7.51 -19.80 11.89
CA GLU A 280 8.92 -20.05 11.56
C GLU A 280 9.58 -18.77 11.02
N PHE A 281 8.90 -18.05 10.13
CA PHE A 281 9.43 -16.82 9.53
C PHE A 281 9.56 -15.69 10.56
N CYS A 282 8.66 -15.63 11.53
CA CYS A 282 8.77 -14.69 12.64
C CYS A 282 10.04 -14.95 13.47
N GLN A 283 10.33 -16.22 13.74
CA GLN A 283 11.51 -16.65 14.46
C GLN A 283 12.79 -16.37 13.65
N ASP A 284 12.80 -16.69 12.36
CA ASP A 284 13.92 -16.40 11.44
C ASP A 284 14.28 -14.89 11.42
N ILE A 285 13.27 -14.00 11.44
CA ILE A 285 13.51 -12.54 11.52
C ILE A 285 14.27 -12.18 12.80
N VAL A 286 13.95 -12.80 13.94
CA VAL A 286 14.67 -12.57 15.20
C VAL A 286 16.10 -13.09 15.09
N GLU A 287 16.30 -14.30 14.57
CA GLU A 287 17.62 -14.93 14.41
C GLU A 287 18.56 -14.17 13.48
N LEU A 288 18.01 -13.54 12.43
CA LEU A 288 18.74 -12.66 11.53
C LEU A 288 19.13 -11.30 12.15
N GLY A 289 18.62 -11.01 13.36
CA GLY A 289 18.83 -9.76 14.10
C GLY A 289 17.80 -8.67 13.81
N GLY A 290 16.69 -9.01 13.14
CA GLY A 290 15.62 -8.08 12.76
C GLY A 290 14.90 -7.46 13.96
N LEU A 291 14.68 -8.21 15.04
CA LEU A 291 14.08 -7.66 16.27
C LEU A 291 14.96 -6.57 16.89
N LYS A 292 16.26 -6.87 17.08
CA LYS A 292 17.21 -5.88 17.62
C LYS A 292 17.22 -4.61 16.78
N PHE A 293 17.25 -4.75 15.45
CA PHE A 293 17.15 -3.65 14.51
C PHE A 293 15.86 -2.83 14.70
N MET A 294 14.68 -3.47 14.76
CA MET A 294 13.40 -2.78 14.95
C MET A 294 13.33 -2.04 16.29
N MET A 295 13.88 -2.63 17.36
CA MET A 295 13.92 -2.01 18.68
C MET A 295 14.81 -0.78 18.72
N THR A 296 16.02 -0.86 18.16
CA THR A 296 16.92 0.30 18.02
C THR A 296 16.26 1.38 17.16
N LEU A 297 15.67 1.00 16.04
CA LEU A 297 15.01 1.94 15.13
C LEU A 297 13.83 2.67 15.78
N LEU A 298 13.02 1.96 16.57
CA LEU A 298 11.92 2.57 17.30
C LEU A 298 12.44 3.56 18.35
N ALA A 299 13.47 3.19 19.12
CA ALA A 299 14.07 4.03 20.15
C ALA A 299 14.69 5.31 19.57
N ASP A 300 15.47 5.19 18.49
CA ASP A 300 16.23 6.29 17.91
C ASP A 300 15.37 7.24 17.05
N SER A 301 14.19 6.78 16.61
CA SER A 301 13.33 7.50 15.67
C SER A 301 11.93 7.79 16.20
N LEU A 302 11.78 7.92 17.53
CA LEU A 302 10.47 8.19 18.15
C LEU A 302 9.78 9.45 17.62
N ASP A 303 10.49 10.42 17.07
CA ASP A 303 9.87 11.65 16.53
C ASP A 303 9.30 11.48 15.11
N HIS A 304 9.54 10.35 14.44
CA HIS A 304 9.16 10.14 13.04
C HIS A 304 7.92 9.25 12.91
N GLN A 305 6.73 9.87 13.00
CA GLN A 305 5.43 9.17 13.06
C GLN A 305 5.22 8.09 11.98
N GLU A 306 5.62 8.36 10.72
CA GLU A 306 5.41 7.42 9.62
C GLU A 306 6.26 6.16 9.76
N LEU A 307 7.50 6.32 10.23
CA LEU A 307 8.40 5.23 10.49
C LEU A 307 7.94 4.43 11.71
N VAL A 308 7.64 5.12 12.82
CA VAL A 308 7.12 4.53 14.06
C VAL A 308 5.93 3.62 13.75
N LYS A 309 4.97 4.10 12.95
CA LYS A 309 3.83 3.29 12.49
C LYS A 309 4.27 1.98 11.82
N GLN A 310 5.26 2.02 10.92
CA GLN A 310 5.74 0.82 10.24
C GLN A 310 6.47 -0.14 11.17
N VAL A 311 7.26 0.39 12.10
CA VAL A 311 7.98 -0.43 13.08
C VAL A 311 6.99 -1.14 14.00
N LEU A 312 5.97 -0.42 14.50
CA LEU A 312 4.89 -1.01 15.31
C LEU A 312 4.12 -2.10 14.54
N SER A 313 3.82 -1.85 13.26
CA SER A 313 3.20 -2.86 12.38
C SER A 313 4.09 -4.08 12.18
N ALA A 314 5.40 -3.90 12.06
CA ALA A 314 6.34 -5.00 11.91
C ALA A 314 6.48 -5.81 13.22
N LEU A 315 6.58 -5.15 14.38
CA LEU A 315 6.58 -5.79 15.70
C LEU A 315 5.30 -6.61 15.92
N ARG A 316 4.13 -6.05 15.57
CA ARG A 316 2.85 -6.76 15.59
C ARG A 316 2.89 -8.03 14.73
N ALA A 317 3.44 -7.94 13.51
CA ALA A 317 3.48 -9.06 12.58
C ALA A 317 4.38 -10.19 13.08
N ILE A 318 5.60 -9.87 13.53
CA ILE A 318 6.52 -10.90 14.04
C ILE A 318 6.08 -11.50 15.39
N ALA A 319 5.25 -10.78 16.15
CA ALA A 319 4.58 -11.29 17.34
C ALA A 319 3.51 -12.38 17.03
N GLY A 320 3.37 -12.80 15.77
CA GLY A 320 2.61 -14.00 15.41
C GLY A 320 3.15 -15.28 16.06
N ASN A 321 4.45 -15.32 16.40
CA ASN A 321 5.08 -16.41 17.13
C ASN A 321 5.14 -16.14 18.64
N ASP A 322 4.79 -17.13 19.45
CA ASP A 322 4.70 -17.00 20.92
C ASP A 322 6.05 -16.77 21.61
N ASP A 323 7.16 -17.33 21.10
CA ASP A 323 8.51 -17.08 21.63
C ASP A 323 8.98 -15.67 21.26
N VAL A 324 8.61 -15.20 20.05
CA VAL A 324 8.92 -13.85 19.59
C VAL A 324 8.17 -12.80 20.39
N LYS A 325 6.92 -13.05 20.83
CA LYS A 325 6.21 -12.17 21.78
C LYS A 325 7.03 -11.94 23.03
N ASP A 326 7.53 -13.02 23.62
CA ASP A 326 8.31 -12.95 24.85
C ASP A 326 9.67 -12.27 24.61
N ALA A 327 10.27 -12.49 23.44
CA ALA A 327 11.50 -11.80 23.03
C ALA A 327 11.29 -10.28 22.88
N ILE A 328 10.17 -9.84 22.28
CA ILE A 328 9.81 -8.41 22.17
C ILE A 328 9.66 -7.79 23.56
N VAL A 329 8.93 -8.45 24.46
CA VAL A 329 8.72 -7.96 25.84
C VAL A 329 10.04 -7.90 26.60
N LYS A 330 10.85 -8.95 26.55
CA LYS A 330 12.18 -9.00 27.19
C LYS A 330 13.14 -7.93 26.66
N ALA A 331 12.98 -7.50 25.41
CA ALA A 331 13.77 -6.43 24.81
C ALA A 331 13.28 -5.02 25.17
N GLY A 332 12.26 -4.87 26.04
CA GLY A 332 11.67 -3.57 26.38
C GLY A 332 10.63 -3.07 25.38
N GLY A 333 10.08 -3.96 24.54
CA GLY A 333 9.13 -3.61 23.47
C GLY A 333 7.89 -2.88 23.97
N THR A 334 7.33 -3.29 25.09
CA THR A 334 6.12 -2.69 25.67
C THR A 334 6.34 -1.22 26.05
N GLU A 335 7.46 -0.91 26.71
CA GLU A 335 7.83 0.46 27.09
C GLU A 335 7.97 1.35 25.85
N LEU A 336 8.71 0.90 24.84
CA LEU A 336 8.89 1.66 23.60
C LEU A 336 7.57 1.86 22.83
N ILE A 337 6.69 0.85 22.79
CA ILE A 337 5.37 0.99 22.17
C ILE A 337 4.54 2.05 22.90
N VAL A 338 4.52 2.03 24.24
CA VAL A 338 3.78 3.02 25.04
C VAL A 338 4.37 4.42 24.86
N MET A 339 5.69 4.57 24.87
CA MET A 339 6.36 5.83 24.59
C MET A 339 5.98 6.38 23.21
N ALA A 340 6.01 5.54 22.17
CA ALA A 340 5.62 5.91 20.82
C ALA A 340 4.15 6.37 20.73
N MET A 341 3.24 5.65 21.37
CA MET A 341 1.82 6.04 21.44
C MET A 341 1.62 7.37 22.17
N ASN A 342 2.27 7.56 23.31
CA ASN A 342 2.16 8.81 24.07
C ASN A 342 2.75 10.01 23.31
N ARG A 343 3.87 9.80 22.61
CA ARG A 343 4.51 10.84 21.78
C ARG A 343 3.62 11.29 20.63
N HIS A 344 2.93 10.34 19.98
CA HIS A 344 2.09 10.57 18.81
C HIS A 344 0.61 10.31 19.08
N MET A 345 0.13 10.67 20.28
CA MET A 345 -1.24 10.39 20.70
C MET A 345 -2.29 11.03 19.79
N SER A 346 -1.96 12.12 19.07
CA SER A 346 -2.84 12.75 18.09
C SER A 346 -2.86 12.05 16.72
N ASN A 347 -2.00 11.05 16.49
CA ASN A 347 -1.97 10.30 15.24
C ASN A 347 -2.70 8.95 15.42
N PRO A 348 -3.91 8.79 14.84
CA PRO A 348 -4.72 7.59 15.06
C PRO A 348 -4.06 6.32 14.53
N GLN A 349 -3.24 6.42 13.48
CA GLN A 349 -2.58 5.25 12.89
C GLN A 349 -1.46 4.72 13.81
N VAL A 350 -0.74 5.59 14.52
CA VAL A 350 0.26 5.16 15.51
C VAL A 350 -0.43 4.52 16.70
N CYS A 351 -1.50 5.13 17.21
CA CYS A 351 -2.32 4.55 18.28
C CYS A 351 -2.89 3.18 17.90
N GLU A 352 -3.44 3.05 16.69
CA GLU A 352 -3.96 1.77 16.17
C GLU A 352 -2.88 0.69 16.18
N GLN A 353 -1.71 0.97 15.59
CA GLN A 353 -0.64 -0.02 15.52
C GLN A 353 -0.04 -0.34 16.90
N GLY A 354 0.04 0.64 17.79
CA GLY A 354 0.50 0.43 19.17
C GLY A 354 -0.45 -0.46 19.97
N CYS A 355 -1.76 -0.17 19.95
CA CYS A 355 -2.78 -1.03 20.56
C CYS A 355 -2.78 -2.43 19.94
N ALA A 356 -2.64 -2.53 18.61
CA ALA A 356 -2.63 -3.82 17.91
C ALA A 356 -1.38 -4.67 18.25
N ALA A 357 -0.19 -4.05 18.33
CA ALA A 357 1.02 -4.74 18.77
C ALA A 357 0.87 -5.26 20.19
N MET A 358 0.49 -4.41 21.15
CA MET A 358 0.25 -4.84 22.55
C MET A 358 -0.85 -5.90 22.65
N CYS A 359 -1.92 -5.81 21.84
CA CYS A 359 -2.99 -6.81 21.79
C CYS A 359 -2.45 -8.21 21.46
N VAL A 360 -1.55 -8.30 20.47
CA VAL A 360 -0.92 -9.56 20.07
C VAL A 360 0.06 -10.05 21.14
N LEU A 361 0.84 -9.16 21.76
CA LEU A 361 1.76 -9.49 22.85
C LEU A 361 1.03 -10.05 24.09
N ALA A 362 -0.15 -9.52 24.41
CA ALA A 362 -1.00 -9.99 25.52
C ALA A 362 -1.69 -11.34 25.22
N LEU A 363 -1.92 -11.66 23.94
CA LEU A 363 -2.75 -12.80 23.56
C LEU A 363 -2.16 -14.13 24.05
N ARG A 364 -2.87 -14.74 25.01
CA ARG A 364 -2.52 -16.02 25.66
C ARG A 364 -1.21 -15.98 26.47
N LYS A 365 -0.74 -14.79 26.88
CA LYS A 365 0.53 -14.57 27.58
C LYS A 365 0.33 -13.74 28.86
N PRO A 366 -0.09 -14.35 29.99
CA PRO A 366 -0.37 -13.61 31.23
C PRO A 366 0.86 -12.84 31.76
N ASP A 367 2.07 -13.39 31.60
CA ASP A 367 3.30 -12.69 32.00
C ASP A 367 3.51 -11.41 31.18
N ASN A 368 3.23 -11.44 29.88
CA ASN A 368 3.29 -10.24 29.04
C ASN A 368 2.19 -9.24 29.41
N CYS A 369 1.00 -9.70 29.82
CA CYS A 369 -0.04 -8.82 30.35
C CYS A 369 0.42 -8.05 31.59
N ASN A 370 1.18 -8.69 32.49
CA ASN A 370 1.75 -8.00 33.65
C ASN A 370 2.65 -6.85 33.20
N VAL A 371 3.58 -7.12 32.27
CA VAL A 371 4.49 -6.08 31.76
C VAL A 371 3.74 -4.96 31.03
N ILE A 372 2.69 -5.27 30.26
CA ILE A 372 1.86 -4.26 29.59
C ILE A 372 1.13 -3.38 30.63
N MET A 373 0.64 -3.96 31.71
CA MET A 373 0.02 -3.18 32.80
C MET A 373 1.04 -2.30 33.51
N ASP A 374 2.20 -2.86 33.88
CA ASP A 374 3.25 -2.15 34.61
C ASP A 374 3.85 -0.99 33.81
N THR A 375 3.93 -1.12 32.49
CA THR A 375 4.40 -0.06 31.57
C THR A 375 3.33 0.98 31.22
N GLY A 376 2.11 0.87 31.76
CA GLY A 376 1.02 1.81 31.50
C GLY A 376 0.31 1.62 30.15
N GLY A 377 0.45 0.45 29.52
CA GLY A 377 -0.17 0.14 28.23
C GLY A 377 -1.69 0.23 28.23
N ALA A 378 -2.34 -0.19 29.31
CA ALA A 378 -3.80 -0.04 29.45
C ALA A 378 -4.23 1.44 29.51
N LEU A 379 -3.50 2.29 30.24
CA LEU A 379 -3.76 3.72 30.32
C LEU A 379 -3.57 4.40 28.96
N ALA A 380 -2.47 4.11 28.26
CA ALA A 380 -2.21 4.64 26.91
C ALA A 380 -3.30 4.22 25.91
N THR A 381 -3.81 2.99 26.04
CA THR A 381 -4.91 2.45 25.22
C THR A 381 -6.21 3.22 25.46
N LEU A 382 -6.58 3.46 26.72
CA LEU A 382 -7.78 4.23 27.06
C LEU A 382 -7.66 5.70 26.63
N GLN A 383 -6.46 6.29 26.74
CA GLN A 383 -6.21 7.63 26.24
C GLN A 383 -6.32 7.71 24.70
N ALA A 384 -5.87 6.68 23.98
CA ALA A 384 -6.08 6.59 22.54
C ALA A 384 -7.57 6.49 22.18
N MET A 385 -8.35 5.67 22.89
CA MET A 385 -9.80 5.60 22.70
C MET A 385 -10.48 6.95 22.90
N LYS A 386 -10.08 7.67 23.95
CA LYS A 386 -10.61 9.01 24.28
C LYS A 386 -10.23 10.07 23.24
N THR A 387 -9.01 10.00 22.72
CA THR A 387 -8.48 10.98 21.74
C THR A 387 -9.09 10.75 20.35
N HIS A 388 -9.37 9.50 19.99
CA HIS A 388 -9.85 9.12 18.66
C HIS A 388 -11.22 8.41 18.69
N PRO A 389 -12.29 9.04 19.20
CA PRO A 389 -13.60 8.40 19.30
C PRO A 389 -14.20 8.07 17.93
N GLY A 390 -13.83 8.81 16.87
CA GLY A 390 -14.29 8.59 15.49
C GLY A 390 -13.53 7.51 14.72
N GLU A 391 -12.41 7.00 15.25
CA GLU A 391 -11.53 6.09 14.51
C GLU A 391 -11.79 4.63 14.87
N VAL A 392 -12.63 3.97 14.06
CA VAL A 392 -13.09 2.59 14.30
C VAL A 392 -11.94 1.61 14.55
N SER A 393 -10.82 1.73 13.83
CA SER A 393 -9.69 0.82 13.97
C SER A 393 -9.01 0.95 15.33
N VAL A 394 -8.83 2.18 15.84
CA VAL A 394 -8.28 2.42 17.19
C VAL A 394 -9.18 1.80 18.24
N GLN A 395 -10.50 1.99 18.12
CA GLN A 395 -11.47 1.44 19.07
C GLN A 395 -11.47 -0.09 19.07
N LYS A 396 -11.47 -0.74 17.89
CA LYS A 396 -11.40 -2.20 17.75
C LYS A 396 -10.16 -2.78 18.43
N GLN A 397 -8.98 -2.25 18.10
CA GLN A 397 -7.71 -2.77 18.66
C GLN A 397 -7.63 -2.54 20.17
N SER A 398 -8.14 -1.40 20.66
CA SER A 398 -8.17 -1.08 22.08
C SER A 398 -9.07 -2.02 22.86
N CYS A 399 -10.30 -2.26 22.40
CA CYS A 399 -11.21 -3.24 23.00
C CYS A 399 -10.60 -4.66 23.03
N MET A 400 -9.95 -5.07 21.93
CA MET A 400 -9.29 -6.38 21.86
C MET A 400 -8.14 -6.51 22.86
N LEU A 401 -7.32 -5.48 23.01
CA LEU A 401 -6.25 -5.44 24.00
C LEU A 401 -6.81 -5.52 25.43
N LEU A 402 -7.76 -4.66 25.78
CA LEU A 402 -8.38 -4.66 27.12
C LEU A 402 -8.97 -6.03 27.46
N ARG A 403 -9.68 -6.66 26.51
CA ARG A 403 -10.17 -8.04 26.65
C ARG A 403 -9.03 -9.01 26.94
N ASN A 404 -7.96 -8.98 26.14
CA ASN A 404 -6.84 -9.91 26.28
C ASN A 404 -6.10 -9.73 27.63
N LEU A 405 -6.01 -8.50 28.15
CA LEU A 405 -5.39 -8.22 29.45
C LEU A 405 -6.12 -8.88 30.61
N VAL A 406 -7.46 -8.94 30.57
CA VAL A 406 -8.26 -9.47 31.68
C VAL A 406 -8.71 -10.92 31.49
N ALA A 407 -8.73 -11.44 30.26
CA ALA A 407 -9.24 -12.77 29.93
C ALA A 407 -8.57 -13.92 30.71
N ARG A 408 -7.30 -13.75 31.10
CA ARG A 408 -6.55 -14.73 31.93
C ARG A 408 -5.94 -14.11 33.19
N THR A 409 -6.26 -12.84 33.47
CA THR A 409 -5.70 -12.07 34.59
C THR A 409 -6.77 -11.16 35.18
N GLN A 410 -7.75 -11.76 35.87
CA GLN A 410 -8.90 -11.06 36.45
C GLN A 410 -8.53 -9.97 37.46
N THR A 411 -7.31 -10.02 38.03
CA THR A 411 -6.80 -8.98 38.92
C THR A 411 -6.67 -7.62 38.25
N PHE A 412 -6.60 -7.56 36.91
CA PHE A 412 -6.54 -6.31 36.15
C PHE A 412 -7.90 -5.70 35.84
N THR A 413 -8.99 -6.44 36.06
CA THR A 413 -10.34 -5.96 35.78
C THR A 413 -10.65 -4.67 36.54
N GLN A 414 -10.53 -4.68 37.86
CA GLN A 414 -10.86 -3.52 38.68
C GLN A 414 -9.98 -2.29 38.37
N PRO A 415 -8.63 -2.41 38.28
CA PRO A 415 -7.78 -1.29 37.85
C PRO A 415 -8.16 -0.71 36.48
N ILE A 416 -8.50 -1.55 35.50
CA ILE A 416 -8.90 -1.09 34.16
C ILE A 416 -10.24 -0.37 34.18
N LEU A 417 -11.20 -0.85 34.98
CA LEU A 417 -12.49 -0.19 35.17
C LEU A 417 -12.35 1.17 35.85
N GLU A 418 -11.49 1.28 36.86
CA GLU A 418 -11.20 2.54 37.57
C GLU A 418 -10.58 3.60 36.65
N MET A 419 -9.88 3.20 35.59
CA MET A 419 -9.38 4.09 34.53
C MET A 419 -10.48 4.55 33.54
N GLY A 420 -11.72 4.10 33.70
CA GLY A 420 -12.87 4.51 32.88
C GLY A 420 -13.12 3.66 31.64
N ALA A 421 -12.62 2.42 31.60
CA ALA A 421 -12.76 1.54 30.44
C ALA A 421 -14.21 1.28 30.03
N GLU A 422 -15.12 1.06 30.99
CA GLU A 422 -16.52 0.75 30.69
C GLU A 422 -17.21 1.84 29.87
N ALA A 423 -17.04 3.12 30.28
CA ALA A 423 -17.63 4.25 29.58
C ALA A 423 -17.05 4.41 28.15
N LEU A 424 -15.73 4.24 27.99
CA LEU A 424 -15.08 4.36 26.68
C LEU A 424 -15.48 3.22 25.74
N ILE A 425 -15.58 1.98 26.23
CA ILE A 425 -16.04 0.85 25.43
C ILE A 425 -17.53 1.02 25.06
N GLY A 426 -18.35 1.50 25.99
CA GLY A 426 -19.76 1.85 25.71
C GLY A 426 -19.90 2.91 24.63
N GLN A 427 -19.06 3.96 24.65
CA GLN A 427 -19.01 4.97 23.60
C GLN A 427 -18.57 4.37 22.25
N ALA A 428 -17.59 3.48 22.25
CA ALA A 428 -17.15 2.80 21.02
C ALA A 428 -18.27 1.94 20.41
N LEU A 429 -19.04 1.22 21.25
CA LEU A 429 -20.17 0.38 20.82
C LEU A 429 -21.34 1.20 20.23
N THR A 430 -21.58 2.40 20.75
CA THR A 430 -22.65 3.28 20.24
C THR A 430 -22.23 4.00 18.96
N THR A 431 -20.96 4.37 18.85
CA THR A 431 -20.44 5.12 17.70
C THR A 431 -20.16 4.21 16.50
N HIS A 432 -19.69 2.98 16.75
CA HIS A 432 -19.20 2.07 15.70
C HIS A 432 -19.86 0.69 15.79
N PRO A 433 -20.84 0.38 14.91
CA PRO A 433 -21.49 -0.93 14.87
C PRO A 433 -20.49 -2.10 14.71
N ASP A 434 -19.44 -1.90 13.91
CA ASP A 434 -18.40 -2.91 13.68
C ASP A 434 -17.52 -3.21 14.91
N CYS A 435 -17.52 -2.34 15.93
CA CYS A 435 -16.85 -2.62 17.20
C CYS A 435 -17.68 -3.54 18.10
N GLY A 436 -18.91 -3.86 17.69
CA GLY A 436 -19.92 -4.57 18.47
C GLY A 436 -19.38 -5.79 19.21
N ASP A 437 -18.83 -6.75 18.48
CA ASP A 437 -18.42 -8.04 19.07
C ASP A 437 -17.20 -7.89 19.97
N MET A 438 -16.22 -7.06 19.57
CA MET A 438 -15.00 -6.86 20.36
C MET A 438 -15.28 -6.07 21.64
N GLY A 439 -16.09 -5.02 21.57
CA GLY A 439 -16.46 -4.21 22.73
C GLY A 439 -17.33 -4.98 23.72
N ARG A 440 -18.34 -5.72 23.24
CA ARG A 440 -19.16 -6.59 24.11
C ARG A 440 -18.34 -7.68 24.78
N ALA A 441 -17.41 -8.31 24.05
CA ALA A 441 -16.51 -9.30 24.63
C ALA A 441 -15.58 -8.69 25.69
N ALA A 442 -15.05 -7.48 25.46
CA ALA A 442 -14.23 -6.77 26.44
C ALA A 442 -15.02 -6.45 27.71
N LEU A 443 -16.21 -5.87 27.59
CA LEU A 443 -17.09 -5.56 28.73
C LEU A 443 -17.46 -6.82 29.53
N ARG A 444 -17.78 -7.93 28.85
CA ARG A 444 -18.07 -9.21 29.50
C ARG A 444 -16.88 -9.70 30.32
N ASP A 445 -15.68 -9.68 29.76
CA ASP A 445 -14.48 -10.17 30.44
C ASP A 445 -14.02 -9.21 31.55
N LEU A 446 -14.41 -7.93 31.48
CA LEU A 446 -14.31 -6.95 32.56
C LEU A 446 -15.41 -7.09 33.62
N GLY A 447 -16.36 -8.01 33.47
CA GLY A 447 -17.46 -8.19 34.43
C GLY A 447 -18.54 -7.11 34.40
N CYS A 448 -18.58 -6.27 33.36
CA CYS A 448 -19.65 -5.30 33.14
C CYS A 448 -20.91 -5.99 32.62
N GLN A 449 -22.07 -5.32 32.75
CA GLN A 449 -23.32 -5.81 32.21
C GLN A 449 -23.33 -5.65 30.68
N VAL A 450 -23.64 -6.73 29.95
CA VAL A 450 -23.70 -6.73 28.48
C VAL A 450 -24.95 -7.45 28.01
N GLU A 451 -25.72 -6.82 27.12
CA GLU A 451 -26.78 -7.52 26.37
C GLU A 451 -26.17 -8.29 25.20
N LEU A 452 -26.15 -9.61 25.31
CA LEU A 452 -25.74 -10.51 24.22
C LEU A 452 -26.98 -10.90 23.42
N ARG A 453 -27.08 -10.42 22.17
CA ARG A 453 -28.14 -10.84 21.26
C ARG A 453 -27.72 -12.13 20.56
N GLU A 454 -28.35 -13.25 20.91
CA GLU A 454 -28.19 -14.51 20.19
C GLU A 454 -28.76 -14.37 18.76
N LEU A 455 -27.89 -14.34 17.75
CA LEU A 455 -28.30 -14.24 16.35
C LEU A 455 -28.88 -15.56 15.80
N TRP A 456 -28.63 -16.69 16.47
CA TRP A 456 -29.08 -18.01 16.05
C TRP A 456 -29.48 -18.86 17.26
N THR A 457 -30.78 -19.14 17.39
CA THR A 457 -31.34 -19.94 18.49
C THR A 457 -31.52 -21.42 18.13
N GLY A 458 -30.95 -21.86 17.00
CA GLY A 458 -30.96 -23.27 16.57
C GLY A 458 -32.30 -23.99 16.68
N LYS A 459 -33.37 -23.46 16.08
CA LYS A 459 -34.60 -24.26 15.95
C LYS A 459 -34.32 -25.39 14.94
N LYS A 460 -34.27 -26.63 15.45
CA LYS A 460 -34.08 -27.88 14.69
C LYS A 460 -34.96 -27.92 13.44
N GLY A 461 -34.41 -27.58 12.28
CA GLY A 461 -34.93 -28.05 11.00
C GLY A 461 -34.54 -29.51 10.87
N SER A 462 -35.52 -30.42 10.83
CA SER A 462 -35.27 -31.82 10.52
C SER A 462 -34.54 -31.92 9.18
N LEU A 463 -33.33 -32.48 9.19
CA LEU A 463 -32.69 -32.96 7.98
C LEU A 463 -33.61 -34.05 7.41
N THR A 464 -34.41 -33.69 6.41
CA THR A 464 -35.06 -34.67 5.54
C THR A 464 -33.96 -35.34 4.73
N TYR A 465 -33.69 -36.60 5.09
CA TYR A 465 -32.75 -37.51 4.40
C TYR A 465 -33.21 -37.84 2.98
#